data_AF-A0A9X4QQ43-F1
#
_entry.id   AF-A0A9X4QQ43-F1
#
_cell.length_a   1.000
_cell.length_b   1.000
_cell.length_c   1.000
_cell.angle_alpha   90.00
_cell.angle_beta   90.00
_cell.angle_gamma   90.00
#
_symmetry.space_group_name_H-M   'P 1'
#
loop_
_entity.id
_entity.type
_entity.pdbx_description
1 polymer ?
#
loop_
_entity_poly.entity_id
_entity_poly.type
_entity_poly.pdbx_seq_one_letter_code
_entity_poly.pdbx_strand_id
1 'polypeptide(L)'
;METTPKYFSNYFKKTFGVNYVEYLNKVRLSHARDLLRSTSLSIAEIGEKTGYLNASTFTTTFKKYMGVSPSDYRKQNDQQIV
;
A
#
# COMPACT_ATOMS: atom_id res chain seq x y z
N MET A 1 29.22 -0.86 4.74
CA MET A 1 28.62 -2.11 4.22
C MET A 1 27.55 -1.72 3.22
N GLU A 2 27.83 -1.75 1.92
CA GLU A 2 26.77 -1.58 0.92
C GLU A 2 26.05 -2.92 0.76
N THR A 3 24.90 -3.07 1.42
CA THR A 3 24.01 -4.19 1.16
C THR A 3 23.33 -3.96 -0.18
N THR A 4 23.68 -4.75 -1.19
CA THR A 4 22.97 -4.68 -2.47
C THR A 4 21.48 -5.00 -2.26
N PRO A 5 20.55 -4.39 -3.02
CA PRO A 5 19.11 -4.66 -2.89
C PRO A 5 18.75 -6.14 -3.00
N LYS A 6 19.49 -6.89 -3.83
CA LYS A 6 19.33 -8.34 -4.00
C LYS A 6 19.74 -9.12 -2.76
N TYR A 7 20.86 -8.77 -2.14
CA TYR A 7 21.30 -9.41 -0.90
C TYR A 7 20.27 -9.23 0.20
N PHE A 8 19.82 -7.98 0.42
CA PHE A 8 18.81 -7.68 1.43
C PHE A 8 17.49 -8.42 1.16
N SER A 9 17.00 -8.42 -0.08
CA SER A 9 15.76 -9.11 -0.45
C SER A 9 15.84 -10.62 -0.19
N ASN A 10 16.97 -11.25 -0.52
CA ASN A 10 17.19 -12.67 -0.27
C ASN A 10 17.31 -12.98 1.22
N TYR A 11 18.06 -12.16 1.97
CA TYR A 11 18.20 -12.28 3.40
C TYR A 11 16.84 -12.14 4.11
N PHE A 12 16.07 -11.10 3.77
CA PHE A 12 14.74 -10.87 4.31
C PHE A 12 13.82 -12.07 4.05
N LYS A 13 13.80 -12.60 2.83
CA LYS A 13 13.01 -13.79 2.50
C LYS A 13 13.45 -15.02 3.30
N LYS A 14 14.76 -15.23 3.47
CA LYS A 14 15.28 -16.35 4.27
C LYS A 14 14.87 -16.24 5.74
N THR A 15 14.87 -15.03 6.29
CA THR A 15 14.59 -14.76 7.71
C THR A 15 13.09 -14.76 8.02
N PHE A 16 12.27 -14.14 7.16
CA PHE A 16 10.84 -13.91 7.42
C PHE A 16 9.90 -14.78 6.57
N GLY A 17 10.43 -15.58 5.65
CA GLY A 17 9.65 -16.47 4.76
C GLY A 17 8.89 -15.74 3.64
N VAL A 18 8.92 -14.41 3.59
CA VAL A 18 8.16 -13.60 2.63
C VAL A 18 9.06 -12.63 1.88
N ASN A 19 8.68 -12.25 0.65
CA ASN A 19 9.43 -11.26 -0.11
C ASN A 19 9.32 -9.87 0.55
N TYR A 20 10.44 -9.14 0.63
CA TYR A 20 10.48 -7.80 1.23
C TYR A 20 9.50 -6.83 0.58
N VAL A 21 9.42 -6.78 -0.75
CA VAL A 21 8.53 -5.87 -1.48
C VAL A 21 7.06 -6.21 -1.22
N GLU A 22 6.73 -7.49 -1.14
CA GLU A 22 5.38 -7.94 -0.78
C GLU A 22 5.01 -7.52 0.66
N TYR A 23 5.93 -7.73 1.60
CA TYR A 23 5.75 -7.32 2.99
C TYR A 23 5.57 -5.81 3.11
N LEU A 24 6.44 -5.03 2.47
CA LEU A 24 6.38 -3.58 2.45
C LEU A 24 5.07 -3.08 1.86
N ASN A 25 4.62 -3.66 0.74
CA ASN A 25 3.32 -3.31 0.15
C ASN A 25 2.17 -3.60 1.12
N LYS A 26 2.17 -4.74 1.82
CA LYS A 26 1.12 -5.04 2.83
C LYS A 26 1.06 -3.98 3.92
N VAL A 27 2.21 -3.58 4.47
CA VAL A 27 2.29 -2.54 5.51
C VAL A 27 1.77 -1.20 4.97
N ARG A 28 2.27 -0.75 3.81
CA ARG A 28 1.85 0.52 3.20
C ARG A 28 0.37 0.56 2.87
N LEU A 29 -0.16 -0.51 2.30
CA LEU A 29 -1.57 -0.60 1.91
C LEU A 29 -2.50 -0.75 3.12
N SER A 30 -2.05 -1.36 4.22
CA SER A 30 -2.80 -1.36 5.48
C SER A 30 -3.02 0.07 5.96
N HIS A 31 -1.95 0.87 6.02
CA HIS A 31 -2.05 2.28 6.40
C HIS A 31 -2.90 3.09 5.40
N ALA A 32 -2.79 2.81 4.10
CA ALA A 32 -3.62 3.45 3.08
C ALA A 32 -5.13 3.19 3.30
N ARG A 33 -5.51 1.98 3.69
CA ARG A 33 -6.91 1.65 4.00
C ARG A 33 -7.44 2.47 5.17
N ASP A 34 -6.62 2.66 6.20
CA ASP A 34 -7.02 3.46 7.36
C ASP A 34 -7.24 4.92 6.95
N LEU A 35 -6.30 5.52 6.21
CA LEU A 35 -6.44 6.88 5.70
C LEU A 35 -7.63 7.05 4.73
N LEU A 36 -7.92 6.06 3.90
CA LEU A 36 -9.07 6.09 2.98
C LEU A 36 -10.40 6.13 3.73
N ARG A 37 -10.46 5.55 4.94
CA ARG A 37 -11.67 5.46 5.78
C ARG A 37 -11.82 6.60 6.78
N SER A 38 -10.71 7.17 7.24
CA SER A 38 -10.70 8.13 8.35
C SER A 38 -10.44 9.58 7.92
N THR A 39 -10.09 9.83 6.65
CA THR A 39 -9.71 11.16 6.18
C THR A 39 -10.35 11.52 4.84
N SER A 40 -10.43 12.82 4.57
CA SER A 40 -10.87 13.39 3.28
C SER A 40 -9.72 13.64 2.29
N LEU A 41 -8.50 13.18 2.59
CA LEU A 41 -7.33 13.38 1.73
C LEU A 41 -7.57 12.83 0.32
N SER A 42 -7.00 13.47 -0.70
CA SER A 42 -7.03 12.94 -2.06
C SER A 42 -6.30 11.59 -2.16
N ILE A 43 -6.65 10.81 -3.19
CA ILE A 43 -5.98 9.52 -3.47
C ILE A 43 -4.48 9.72 -3.69
N ALA A 44 -4.07 10.85 -4.27
CA ALA A 44 -2.67 11.19 -4.48
C ALA A 44 -1.93 11.45 -3.17
N GLU A 45 -2.50 12.26 -2.27
CA GLU A 45 -1.92 12.54 -0.94
C GLU A 45 -1.80 11.28 -0.09
N ILE A 46 -2.77 10.36 -0.17
CA ILE A 46 -2.69 9.06 0.52
C ILE A 46 -1.56 8.21 -0.05
N GLY A 47 -1.39 8.19 -1.39
CA GLY A 47 -0.28 7.50 -2.03
C GLY A 47 1.08 8.03 -1.53
N GLU A 48 1.24 9.34 -1.49
CA GLU A 48 2.45 9.99 -0.99
C GLU A 48 2.72 9.66 0.48
N LYS A 49 1.72 9.84 1.36
CA LYS A 49 1.83 9.54 2.80
C LYS A 49 2.10 8.08 3.12
N THR A 50 1.76 7.17 2.21
CA THR A 50 2.00 5.73 2.35
C THR A 50 3.26 5.26 1.63
N GLY A 51 4.09 6.19 1.14
CA GLY A 51 5.42 5.90 0.60
C GLY A 51 5.44 5.50 -0.88
N TYR A 52 4.41 5.88 -1.65
CA TYR A 52 4.41 5.77 -3.10
C TYR A 52 4.76 7.13 -3.73
N LEU A 53 5.80 7.13 -4.57
CA LEU A 53 6.24 8.33 -5.29
C LEU A 53 5.25 8.79 -6.35
N ASN A 54 4.41 7.88 -6.86
CA ASN A 54 3.43 8.22 -7.88
C ASN A 54 2.07 7.58 -7.54
N ALA A 55 1.00 8.35 -7.77
CA ALA A 55 -0.37 7.94 -7.48
C ALA A 55 -0.87 6.78 -8.35
N SER A 56 -0.32 6.60 -9.56
CA SER A 56 -0.69 5.52 -10.48
C SER A 56 -0.19 4.15 -10.00
N THR A 57 1.04 4.08 -9.51
CA THR A 57 1.67 2.91 -8.89
C THR A 57 0.95 2.57 -7.60
N PHE A 58 0.60 3.57 -6.79
CA PHE A 58 -0.25 3.37 -5.61
C PHE A 58 -1.59 2.75 -6.03
N THR A 59 -2.31 3.36 -6.97
CA THR A 59 -3.64 2.91 -7.41
C THR A 59 -3.59 1.49 -7.97
N THR A 60 -2.61 1.19 -8.83
CA THR A 60 -2.42 -0.14 -9.42
C THR A 60 -2.09 -1.18 -8.34
N THR A 61 -1.21 -0.84 -7.42
CA THR A 61 -0.80 -1.74 -6.33
C THR A 61 -1.95 -1.97 -5.35
N PHE A 62 -2.66 -0.91 -4.96
CA PHE A 62 -3.83 -1.01 -4.10
C PHE A 62 -4.90 -1.90 -4.72
N LYS A 63 -5.25 -1.67 -5.99
CA LYS A 63 -6.24 -2.50 -6.70
C LYS A 63 -5.80 -3.97 -6.81
N LYS A 64 -4.52 -4.23 -7.06
CA LYS A 64 -3.98 -5.59 -7.10
C LYS A 64 -4.18 -6.34 -5.78
N TYR A 65 -3.99 -5.67 -4.65
CA TYR A 65 -4.03 -6.31 -3.33
C TYR A 65 -5.44 -6.29 -2.69
N MET A 66 -6.26 -5.29 -2.99
CA MET A 66 -7.59 -5.09 -2.38
C MET A 66 -8.74 -5.49 -3.30
N GLY A 67 -8.48 -5.77 -4.59
CA GLY A 67 -9.48 -6.12 -5.59
C GLY A 67 -10.28 -4.93 -6.17
N VAL A 68 -10.25 -3.77 -5.51
CA VAL A 68 -10.98 -2.56 -5.89
C VAL A 68 -10.07 -1.33 -5.92
N SER A 69 -10.44 -0.28 -6.66
CA SER A 69 -9.65 0.95 -6.68
C SER A 69 -9.72 1.68 -5.32
N PRO A 70 -8.71 2.51 -4.97
CA PRO A 70 -8.77 3.34 -3.77
C PRO A 70 -10.04 4.21 -3.69
N SER A 71 -10.45 4.78 -4.83
CA SER A 71 -11.66 5.61 -4.94
C SER A 71 -12.93 4.80 -4.66
N ASP A 72 -13.04 3.59 -5.21
CA ASP A 72 -14.20 2.72 -4.98
C ASP A 72 -14.21 2.20 -3.54
N TYR A 73 -13.05 1.86 -2.98
CA TYR A 73 -12.90 1.46 -1.58
C TYR A 73 -13.39 2.54 -0.62
N ARG A 74 -13.07 3.81 -0.89
CA ARG A 74 -13.59 4.95 -0.10
C ARG A 74 -15.11 5.05 -0.20
N LYS A 75 -15.66 5.01 -1.42
CA LYS A 75 -17.12 5.10 -1.63
C LYS A 75 -17.89 3.99 -0.92
N GLN A 76 -17.34 2.78 -0.88
CA GLN A 76 -17.96 1.65 -0.16
C GLN A 76 -18.05 1.91 1.36
N ASN A 77 -17.05 2.56 1.94
CA ASN A 77 -17.07 2.96 3.35
C ASN A 77 -18.14 4.04 3.61
N ASP A 78 -18.30 5.00 2.70
CA ASP A 78 -19.33 6.04 2.82
C ASP A 78 -20.75 5.47 2.73
N GLN A 79 -20.95 4.37 1.97
CA GLN A 79 -22.22 3.67 1.83
C GLN A 79 -22.56 2.72 2.99
N GLN A 80 -21.63 2.49 3.93
CA GLN A 80 -21.86 1.65 5.11
C GLN A 80 -22.28 2.45 6.37
N ILE A 81 -22.41 3.77 6.27
CA ILE A 81 -22.86 4.66 7.36
C ILE A 81 -24.34 5.10 7.18
N VAL A 82 -25.07 4.50 6.23
CA VAL A 82 -26.53 4.65 6.08
C VAL A 82 -27.30 3.50 6.70
#